data_AF-A0A6I2W267-F1
#
_entry.id   AF-A0A6I2W267-F1
#
_cell.length_a   1.000
_cell.length_b   1.000
_cell.length_c   1.000
_cell.angle_alpha   90.00
_cell.angle_beta   90.00
_cell.angle_gamma   90.00
#
_symmetry.space_group_name_H-M   'P 1'
#
loop_
_entity.id
_entity.type
_entity.pdbx_description
1 polymer ?
#
loop_
_entity_poly.entity_id
_entity_poly.type
_entity_poly.pdbx_seq_one_letter_code
_entity_poly.pdbx_strand_id
1 'polypeptide(L)'
;MSASVTQPKALTKTKVAGVLALAGLAVAYVELVPNQLWLKCPIHSTTGIYCPGCGGQRWLASLLHGDFVAAWNYNQLLSLSPLLAIAYYLIAKAKPGKRTHIILISILLALIIAFVVWRNLPTQAAFLN
;
A
#
# COMPACT_ATOMS: atom_id res chain seq x y z
N MET A 1 -23.82 28.36 17.84
CA MET A 1 -22.45 27.86 17.58
C MET A 1 -22.54 26.72 16.59
N SER A 2 -22.56 27.03 15.29
CA SER A 2 -22.81 26.06 14.22
C SER A 2 -21.48 25.60 13.65
N ALA A 3 -21.14 24.33 13.85
CA ALA A 3 -19.93 23.73 13.28
C ALA A 3 -20.08 23.61 11.76
N SER A 4 -19.27 24.34 11.01
CA SER A 4 -19.16 24.22 9.55
C SER A 4 -18.57 22.85 9.21
N VAL A 5 -19.41 21.93 8.75
CA VAL A 5 -18.99 20.65 8.18
C VAL A 5 -18.25 20.95 6.87
N THR A 6 -16.92 20.81 6.87
CA THR A 6 -16.10 20.95 5.66
C THR A 6 -16.44 19.82 4.68
N GLN A 7 -17.06 20.21 3.57
CA GLN A 7 -17.41 19.34 2.44
C GLN A 7 -16.15 18.65 1.87
N PRO A 8 -16.18 17.35 1.56
CA PRO A 8 -15.06 16.67 0.92
C PRO A 8 -14.80 17.29 -0.46
N LYS A 9 -13.58 17.77 -0.71
CA LYS A 9 -13.17 18.29 -2.03
C LYS A 9 -13.31 17.15 -3.06
N ALA A 10 -14.28 17.28 -3.95
CA ALA A 10 -14.45 16.36 -5.08
C ALA A 10 -13.12 16.23 -5.85
N LEU A 11 -12.74 14.99 -6.17
CA LEU A 11 -11.55 14.70 -6.94
C LEU A 11 -11.74 15.27 -8.35
N THR A 12 -11.01 16.34 -8.69
CA THR A 12 -11.15 17.03 -9.97
C THR A 12 -10.79 16.08 -11.12
N LYS A 13 -11.41 16.26 -12.30
CA LYS A 13 -11.18 15.41 -13.49
C LYS A 13 -9.69 15.23 -13.81
N THR A 14 -8.89 16.28 -13.61
CA THR A 14 -7.42 16.28 -13.77
C THR A 14 -6.72 15.29 -12.84
N LYS A 15 -7.17 15.17 -11.58
CA LYS A 15 -6.60 14.23 -10.61
C LYS A 15 -6.95 12.79 -10.93
N VAL A 16 -8.18 12.54 -11.39
CA VAL A 16 -8.60 11.20 -11.85
C VAL A 16 -7.76 10.78 -13.06
N ALA A 17 -7.62 11.67 -14.05
CA ALA A 17 -6.78 11.43 -15.22
C ALA A 17 -5.32 11.14 -14.83
N GLY A 18 -4.77 11.90 -13.88
CA GLY A 18 -3.41 11.66 -13.38
C GLY A 18 -3.24 10.30 -12.71
N VAL A 19 -4.18 9.87 -11.88
CA VAL A 19 -4.15 8.54 -11.24
C VAL A 19 -4.25 7.42 -12.27
N LEU A 20 -5.14 7.57 -13.25
CA LEU A 20 -5.29 6.58 -14.33
C LEU A 20 -4.03 6.49 -15.21
N ALA A 21 -3.41 7.64 -15.52
CA ALA A 21 -2.16 7.66 -16.27
C ALA A 21 -1.03 6.96 -15.52
N LEU A 22 -0.88 7.22 -14.21
CA LEU A 22 0.12 6.54 -13.37
C LEU A 22 -0.13 5.04 -13.27
N ALA A 23 -1.39 4.63 -13.10
CA ALA A 23 -1.77 3.22 -13.09
C ALA A 23 -1.46 2.55 -14.44
N GLY A 24 -1.81 3.19 -15.55
CA GLY A 24 -1.49 2.71 -16.89
C GLY A 24 0.01 2.58 -17.14
N LEU A 25 0.82 3.54 -16.68
CA LEU A 25 2.28 3.47 -16.75
C LEU A 25 2.84 2.32 -15.88
N ALA A 26 2.29 2.10 -14.69
CA ALA A 26 2.71 1.00 -13.83
C ALA A 26 2.40 -0.37 -14.46
N VAL A 27 1.22 -0.51 -15.08
CA VAL A 27 0.85 -1.71 -15.85
C VAL A 27 1.78 -1.89 -17.05
N ALA A 28 1.97 -0.84 -17.85
CA ALA A 28 2.87 -0.89 -19.01
C ALA A 28 4.30 -1.26 -18.60
N TYR A 29 4.80 -0.73 -17.48
CA TYR A 29 6.12 -1.09 -16.94
C TYR A 29 6.20 -2.58 -16.61
N VAL A 30 5.19 -3.13 -15.92
CA VAL A 30 5.17 -4.55 -15.54
C VAL A 30 5.12 -5.48 -16.75
N GLU A 31 4.33 -5.12 -17.77
CA GLU A 31 4.13 -5.95 -18.96
C GLU A 31 5.28 -5.83 -19.98
N LEU A 32 5.86 -4.63 -20.13
CA LEU A 32 6.84 -4.34 -21.18
C LEU A 32 8.29 -4.50 -20.72
N VAL A 33 8.56 -4.39 -19.41
CA VAL A 33 9.93 -4.47 -18.88
C VAL A 33 10.18 -5.87 -18.35
N PRO A 34 11.14 -6.62 -18.92
CA PRO A 34 11.50 -7.94 -18.42
C PRO A 34 11.93 -7.90 -16.95
N ASN A 35 11.57 -8.93 -16.19
CA ASN A 35 11.78 -8.99 -14.74
C ASN A 35 13.26 -8.79 -14.32
N GLN A 36 14.22 -9.21 -15.15
CA GLN A 36 15.65 -9.00 -14.90
C GLN A 36 16.10 -7.54 -14.95
N LEU A 37 15.32 -6.66 -15.57
CA LEU A 37 15.57 -5.22 -15.68
C LEU A 37 14.75 -4.41 -14.68
N TRP A 38 14.03 -5.07 -13.77
CA TRP A 38 13.24 -4.37 -12.76
C TRP A 38 14.12 -3.59 -11.80
N LEU A 39 13.64 -2.38 -11.45
CA LEU A 39 14.32 -1.50 -10.51
C LEU A 39 14.41 -2.18 -9.14
N LYS A 40 15.63 -2.43 -8.66
CA LYS A 40 15.86 -2.91 -7.30
C LYS A 40 15.41 -1.86 -6.28
N CYS A 41 14.85 -2.31 -5.16
CA CYS A 41 14.44 -1.40 -4.09
C CYS A 41 15.69 -0.69 -3.51
N PRO A 42 15.79 0.64 -3.58
CA PRO A 42 16.97 1.37 -3.11
C PRO A 42 17.17 1.24 -1.60
N ILE A 43 16.08 1.22 -0.81
CA ILE A 43 16.14 1.05 0.65
C ILE A 43 16.78 -0.29 0.99
N HIS A 44 16.19 -1.40 0.55
CA HIS A 44 16.74 -2.72 0.81
C HIS A 44 18.15 -2.92 0.22
N SER A 45 18.43 -2.37 -0.97
CA SER A 45 19.76 -2.48 -1.58
C SER A 45 20.85 -1.71 -0.81
N THR A 46 20.49 -0.68 -0.05
CA THR A 46 21.45 0.16 0.69
C THR A 46 21.53 -0.20 2.17
N THR A 47 20.41 -0.57 2.78
CA THR A 47 20.32 -0.84 4.23
C THR A 47 20.11 -2.31 4.59
N GLY A 48 19.75 -3.16 3.62
CA GLY A 48 19.30 -4.53 3.87
C GLY A 48 17.89 -4.63 4.46
N ILE A 49 17.22 -3.50 4.77
CA ILE A 49 15.92 -3.49 5.44
C ILE A 49 14.79 -3.63 4.42
N TYR A 50 13.84 -4.53 4.70
CA TYR A 50 12.59 -4.65 3.97
C TYR A 50 11.59 -3.57 4.45
N CYS A 51 11.34 -2.55 3.62
CA CYS A 51 10.36 -1.51 3.90
C CYS A 51 8.91 -2.01 3.67
N PRO A 52 7.86 -1.27 4.09
CA PRO A 52 6.48 -1.75 3.96
C PRO A 52 6.04 -1.95 2.49
N GLY A 53 6.68 -1.25 1.55
CA GLY A 53 6.42 -1.38 0.11
C GLY A 53 7.32 -2.39 -0.61
N CYS A 54 8.30 -3.01 0.05
CA CYS A 54 9.17 -4.00 -0.59
C CYS A 54 8.34 -5.14 -1.19
N GLY A 55 8.70 -5.54 -2.41
CA GLY A 55 7.94 -6.54 -3.18
C GLY A 55 6.74 -6.00 -3.93
N GLY A 56 6.44 -4.69 -3.87
CA GLY A 56 5.27 -4.08 -4.52
C GLY A 56 5.17 -4.30 -6.04
N GLN A 57 6.31 -4.30 -6.76
CA GLN A 57 6.32 -4.59 -8.20
C GLN A 57 5.89 -6.04 -8.50
N ARG A 58 6.44 -7.01 -7.75
CA ARG A 58 6.10 -8.44 -7.87
C ARG A 58 4.66 -8.72 -7.43
N TRP A 59 4.21 -8.03 -6.39
CA TRP A 59 2.82 -8.03 -5.95
C TRP A 59 1.88 -7.56 -7.06
N LEU A 60 2.18 -6.40 -7.67
CA LEU A 60 1.35 -5.84 -8.74
C LEU A 60 1.33 -6.75 -9.97
N ALA A 61 2.49 -7.27 -10.38
CA ALA A 61 2.59 -8.21 -11.48
C ALA A 61 1.75 -9.47 -11.25
N SER A 62 1.83 -10.06 -10.05
CA SER A 62 1.04 -11.26 -9.72
C SER A 62 -0.46 -10.95 -9.72
N LEU A 63 -0.85 -9.78 -9.18
CA LEU A 63 -2.23 -9.34 -9.16
C LEU A 63 -2.80 -9.13 -10.58
N LEU A 64 -2.01 -8.56 -11.49
CA LEU A 64 -2.38 -8.36 -12.89
C LEU A 64 -2.56 -9.68 -13.66
N HIS A 65 -1.76 -10.69 -13.31
CA HIS A 65 -1.87 -12.04 -13.88
C HIS A 65 -2.94 -12.92 -13.17
N GLY A 66 -3.62 -12.40 -12.15
CA GLY A 66 -4.65 -13.13 -11.40
C GLY A 66 -4.11 -14.12 -10.36
N ASP A 67 -2.80 -14.12 -10.07
CA ASP A 67 -2.20 -14.93 -9.03
C ASP A 67 -2.25 -14.21 -7.66
N PHE A 68 -3.39 -14.37 -6.99
CA PHE A 68 -3.62 -13.77 -5.67
C PHE A 68 -2.75 -14.39 -4.57
N VAL A 69 -2.35 -15.66 -4.72
CA VAL A 69 -1.51 -16.35 -3.72
C VAL A 69 -0.09 -15.81 -3.79
N ALA A 70 0.47 -15.70 -4.99
CA ALA A 70 1.77 -15.07 -5.18
C ALA A 70 1.75 -13.60 -4.76
N ALA A 71 0.70 -12.84 -5.11
CA ALA A 71 0.54 -11.46 -4.66
C ALA A 71 0.59 -11.37 -3.13
N TRP A 72 -0.20 -12.18 -2.42
CA TRP A 72 -0.21 -12.23 -0.96
C TRP A 72 1.19 -12.49 -0.38
N ASN A 73 1.91 -13.47 -0.92
CA ASN A 73 3.25 -13.83 -0.48
C ASN A 73 4.26 -12.69 -0.74
N TYR A 74 4.12 -11.96 -1.85
CA TYR A 74 4.99 -10.83 -2.16
C TYR A 74 4.74 -9.61 -1.27
N ASN A 75 3.50 -9.31 -0.89
CA ASN A 75 3.22 -8.24 0.06
C ASN A 75 1.81 -8.35 0.68
N GLN A 76 1.75 -8.85 1.91
CA GLN A 76 0.50 -9.01 2.67
C GLN A 76 -0.13 -7.66 3.01
N LEU A 77 0.69 -6.66 3.34
CA LEU A 77 0.22 -5.32 3.69
C LEU A 77 -0.48 -4.64 2.51
N LEU A 78 0.10 -4.71 1.31
CA LEU A 78 -0.54 -4.18 0.09
C LEU A 78 -1.80 -4.97 -0.26
N SER A 79 -1.78 -6.30 -0.09
CA SER A 79 -2.95 -7.16 -0.34
C SER A 79 -4.13 -6.83 0.59
N LEU A 80 -3.85 -6.47 1.85
CA LEU A 80 -4.87 -6.06 2.82
C LEU A 80 -5.26 -4.58 2.71
N SER A 81 -4.50 -3.77 1.98
CA SER A 81 -4.72 -2.32 1.91
C SER A 81 -6.12 -1.90 1.46
N PRO A 82 -6.82 -2.59 0.51
CA PRO A 82 -8.19 -2.22 0.16
C PRO A 82 -9.16 -2.44 1.32
N LEU A 83 -9.01 -3.54 2.06
CA LEU A 83 -9.84 -3.86 3.22
C LEU A 83 -9.61 -2.85 4.35
N LEU A 84 -8.34 -2.50 4.62
CA LEU A 84 -7.99 -1.49 5.62
C LEU A 84 -8.56 -0.11 5.26
N ALA A 85 -8.52 0.26 3.97
CA ALA A 85 -9.09 1.53 3.49
C ALA A 85 -10.63 1.56 3.63
N ILE A 86 -11.31 0.46 3.29
CA ILE A 86 -12.76 0.33 3.46
C ILE A 86 -13.12 0.40 4.95
N ALA A 87 -12.44 -0.36 5.81
CA ALA A 87 -12.66 -0.35 7.25
C ALA A 87 -12.47 1.06 7.83
N TYR A 88 -11.39 1.74 7.46
CA TYR A 88 -11.15 3.13 7.84
C TYR A 88 -12.31 4.04 7.43
N TYR A 89 -12.75 3.97 6.17
CA TYR A 89 -13.83 4.80 5.65
C TYR A 89 -15.15 4.57 6.39
N LEU A 90 -15.53 3.31 6.60
CA LEU A 90 -16.78 2.95 7.29
C LEU A 90 -16.77 3.44 8.74
N ILE A 91 -15.67 3.24 9.47
CA ILE A 91 -15.57 3.69 10.87
C ILE A 91 -15.56 5.21 10.96
N ALA A 92 -14.79 5.89 10.09
CA ALA A 92 -14.73 7.35 10.06
C ALA A 92 -16.09 7.97 9.71
N LYS A 93 -16.86 7.34 8.83
CA LYS A 93 -18.23 7.75 8.49
C LYS A 93 -19.21 7.53 9.65
N ALA A 94 -19.09 6.39 10.34
CA ALA A 94 -19.97 6.05 11.47
C ALA A 94 -19.69 6.89 12.73
N LYS A 95 -18.42 7.25 12.97
CA LYS A 95 -17.98 8.01 14.14
C LYS A 95 -17.13 9.22 13.71
N PRO A 96 -17.75 10.24 13.08
CA PRO A 96 -17.01 11.38 12.58
C PRO A 96 -16.37 12.17 13.73
N GLY A 97 -15.10 12.55 13.58
CA GLY A 97 -14.40 13.37 14.57
C GLY A 97 -12.88 13.23 14.49
N LYS A 98 -12.18 14.30 14.86
CA LYS A 98 -10.71 14.35 14.85
C LYS A 98 -10.09 13.23 15.70
N ARG A 99 -10.69 12.95 16.86
CA ARG A 99 -10.23 11.87 17.76
C ARG A 99 -10.31 10.49 17.10
N THR A 100 -11.39 10.20 16.36
CA THR A 100 -11.53 8.94 15.61
C THR A 100 -10.44 8.82 14.56
N HIS A 101 -10.20 9.87 13.76
CA HIS A 101 -9.14 9.84 12.73
C HIS A 101 -7.76 9.64 13.34
N ILE A 102 -7.44 10.32 14.45
CA ILE A 102 -6.17 10.15 15.16
C ILE A 102 -6.00 8.70 15.61
N ILE A 103 -7.02 8.12 16.26
CA ILE A 103 -6.98 6.72 16.73
C ILE A 103 -6.78 5.76 15.55
N LEU A 104 -7.57 5.91 14.48
CA LEU A 104 -7.47 5.03 13.30
C LEU A 104 -6.09 5.14 12.62
N ILE A 105 -5.56 6.36 12.46
CA ILE A 105 -4.23 6.58 11.88
C ILE A 105 -3.15 5.99 12.78
N SER A 106 -3.25 6.17 14.11
CA SER A 106 -2.31 5.55 15.05
C SER A 106 -2.33 4.03 14.98
N ILE A 107 -3.51 3.41 14.85
CA ILE A 107 -3.64 1.96 14.67
C ILE A 107 -3.00 1.53 13.35
N LEU A 108 -3.31 2.21 12.24
CA LEU A 108 -2.70 1.90 10.93
C LEU A 108 -1.18 2.03 10.98
N LEU A 109 -0.65 3.07 11.62
CA LEU A 109 0.78 3.26 11.79
C LEU A 109 1.40 2.13 12.63
N ALA A 110 0.76 1.76 13.74
CA ALA A 110 1.21 0.65 14.57
C ALA A 110 1.22 -0.68 13.79
N LEU A 111 0.20 -0.95 12.97
CA LEU A 111 0.14 -2.12 12.10
C LEU A 111 1.28 -2.12 11.05
N ILE A 112 1.55 -0.97 10.43
CA ILE A 112 2.65 -0.82 9.47
C ILE A 112 4.00 -1.08 10.16
N ILE A 113 4.22 -0.50 11.34
CA ILE A 113 5.45 -0.71 12.11
C ILE A 113 5.58 -2.19 12.50
N ALA A 114 4.52 -2.80 13.03
CA ALA A 114 4.51 -4.21 13.39
C ALA A 114 4.81 -5.10 12.18
N PHE A 115 4.24 -4.79 11.01
CA PHE A 115 4.52 -5.50 9.76
C PHE A 115 6.00 -5.35 9.34
N VAL A 116 6.55 -4.14 9.42
CA VAL A 116 7.97 -3.91 9.11
C VAL A 116 8.86 -4.70 10.07
N VAL A 117 8.59 -4.65 11.37
CA VAL A 117 9.35 -5.42 12.37
C VAL A 117 9.26 -6.91 12.09
N TRP A 118 8.04 -7.44 11.92
CA TRP A 118 7.80 -8.84 11.62
C TRP A 118 8.62 -9.28 10.41
N ARG A 119 8.51 -8.57 9.29
CA ARG A 119 9.16 -8.91 8.02
C ARG A 119 10.69 -8.84 8.07
N ASN A 120 11.25 -8.06 9.00
CA ASN A 120 12.70 -7.96 9.20
C ASN A 120 13.21 -8.88 10.33
N LEU A 121 12.36 -9.74 10.90
CA LEU A 121 12.83 -10.77 11.83
C LEU A 121 13.78 -11.74 11.10
N PRO A 122 14.85 -12.23 11.76
CA PRO A 122 15.88 -13.05 11.13
C PRO A 122 15.33 -14.30 10.42
N THR A 123 14.29 -14.90 11.01
CA THR A 123 13.62 -16.07 10.44
C THR A 123 12.99 -15.78 9.09
N GLN A 124 12.43 -14.58 8.89
CA GLN A 124 11.76 -14.19 7.64
C GLN A 124 12.73 -13.58 6.63
N ALA A 125 13.71 -12.81 7.11
CA ALA A 125 14.78 -12.29 6.26
C ALA A 125 15.56 -13.42 5.58
N ALA A 126 15.74 -14.57 6.26
CA ALA A 126 16.36 -15.77 5.67
C ALA A 126 15.50 -16.45 4.58
N PHE A 127 14.16 -16.37 4.65
CA PHE A 127 13.27 -16.92 3.61
C PHE A 127 13.13 -16.02 2.37
N LEU A 128 13.54 -14.76 2.46
CA LEU A 128 13.38 -13.77 1.39
C LEU A 128 14.66 -13.53 0.57
N ASN A 129 15.79 -14.07 1.02
CA ASN A 129 17.09 -14.03 0.34
C ASN A 129 17.29 -15.24 -0.58
#